data_AF-A0A3D8LF15-F1
#
_entry.id   AF-A0A3D8LF15-F1
#
_cell.length_a   1.000
_cell.length_b   1.000
_cell.length_c   1.000
_cell.angle_alpha   90.00
_cell.angle_beta   90.00
_cell.angle_gamma   90.00
#
_symmetry.space_group_name_H-M   'P 1'
#
loop_
_entity.id
_entity.type
_entity.pdbx_description
1 polymer ?
#
loop_
_entity_poly.entity_id
_entity_poly.type
_entity_poly.pdbx_seq_one_letter_code
_entity_poly.pdbx_strand_id
1 'polypeptide(L)'
;MLKNYFLIFFRNMARMSPGNIRETMAHIEATWQRLAPSHPLEYFFLDESFNEQYRAEEKMLAIFGYFARLTIFIACMGLFGLASFMAEQRTREIGIRKVLGSSISQIVVLLTKDFALLVLLSILLACPIAWYGMQQWLQDFAYRTPINIWIFVLSGLVALALAICTVSFKAARAAMSDPVLALRTE
;
A
#
# COMPACT_ATOMS: atom_id res chain seq x y z
N MET A 1 18.56 39.09 32.05
CA MET A 1 17.58 38.27 31.32
C MET A 1 17.06 39.01 30.08
N LEU A 2 17.94 39.41 29.12
CA LEU A 2 17.56 40.01 27.81
C LEU A 2 18.81 40.42 26.97
N LYS A 3 19.73 39.48 26.67
CA LYS A 3 20.88 39.76 25.77
C LYS A 3 21.16 38.67 24.73
N ASN A 4 20.31 37.65 24.62
CA ASN A 4 20.55 36.46 23.79
C ASN A 4 19.58 36.26 22.61
N TYR A 5 18.83 37.30 22.19
CA TYR A 5 17.90 37.20 21.05
C TYR A 5 18.36 37.94 19.79
N PHE A 6 19.57 38.52 19.79
CA PHE A 6 20.11 39.27 18.65
C PHE A 6 21.36 38.61 18.06
N LEU A 7 21.36 37.29 17.91
CA LEU A 7 22.18 36.65 16.87
C LEU A 7 21.24 36.36 15.71
N ILE A 8 21.06 37.37 14.87
CA ILE A 8 20.54 37.18 13.52
C ILE A 8 21.56 36.26 12.83
N PHE A 9 21.34 34.95 12.90
CA PHE A 9 22.01 33.99 12.05
C PHE A 9 21.60 34.33 10.62
N PHE A 10 22.40 35.16 9.94
CA PHE A 10 22.29 35.39 8.51
C PHE A 10 22.60 34.07 7.80
N ARG A 11 21.58 33.23 7.64
CA ARG A 11 21.67 31.96 6.96
C ARG A 11 21.72 32.22 5.46
N ASN A 12 22.91 32.47 4.93
CA ASN A 12 23.14 32.64 3.50
C ASN A 12 23.14 31.26 2.84
N MET A 13 22.21 31.04 1.92
CA MET A 13 22.15 29.82 1.11
C MET A 13 22.80 30.11 -0.25
N ALA A 14 23.90 29.43 -0.56
CA ALA A 14 24.57 29.52 -1.85
C ALA A 14 24.43 28.20 -2.59
N ARG A 15 23.91 28.25 -3.83
CA ARG A 15 23.82 27.08 -4.71
C ARG A 15 25.16 26.88 -5.42
N MET A 16 25.76 25.70 -5.29
CA MET A 16 27.06 25.37 -5.91
C MET A 16 26.90 24.39 -7.07
N SER A 17 27.82 24.43 -8.04
CA SER A 17 27.86 23.49 -9.17
C SER A 17 28.54 22.17 -8.74
N PRO A 18 28.08 20.98 -9.19
CA PRO A 18 28.48 19.67 -8.63
C PRO A 18 29.94 19.22 -8.79
N GLY A 19 30.86 20.05 -9.29
CA GLY A 19 32.24 19.65 -9.62
C GLY A 19 33.34 20.11 -8.65
N ASN A 20 33.22 21.31 -8.07
CA ASN A 20 34.33 21.98 -7.35
C ASN A 20 33.97 22.35 -5.91
N ILE A 21 33.23 21.49 -5.20
CA ILE A 21 32.75 21.75 -3.84
C ILE A 21 33.94 22.06 -2.89
N ARG A 22 35.01 21.27 -2.97
CA ARG A 22 36.19 21.43 -2.08
C ARG A 22 36.94 22.74 -2.33
N GLU A 23 37.15 23.11 -3.59
CA GLU A 23 37.81 24.38 -3.95
C GLU A 23 36.94 25.60 -3.63
N THR A 24 35.62 25.49 -3.86
CA THR A 24 34.66 26.57 -3.57
C THR A 24 34.56 26.81 -2.06
N MET A 25 34.52 25.74 -1.26
CA MET A 25 34.54 25.83 0.20
C MET A 25 35.82 26.47 0.72
N ALA A 26 36.99 26.09 0.17
CA ALA A 26 38.27 26.71 0.54
C ALA A 26 38.32 28.21 0.19
N HIS A 27 37.72 28.61 -0.94
CA HIS A 27 37.66 30.01 -1.34
C HIS A 27 36.70 30.84 -0.45
N ILE A 28 35.56 30.25 -0.07
CA ILE A 28 34.60 30.85 0.86
C ILE A 28 35.23 30.99 2.25
N GLU A 29 35.93 29.97 2.75
CA GLU A 29 36.60 30.01 4.04
C GLU A 29 37.69 31.08 4.09
N ALA A 30 38.54 31.17 3.06
CA ALA A 30 39.57 32.20 2.95
C ALA A 30 38.99 33.62 2.88
N THR A 31 37.83 33.80 2.22
CA THR A 31 37.15 35.09 2.11
C THR A 31 36.46 35.45 3.44
N TRP A 32 35.87 34.46 4.12
CA TRP A 32 35.21 34.63 5.41
C TRP A 32 36.19 35.03 6.51
N GLN A 33 37.36 34.38 6.57
CA GLN A 33 38.41 34.73 7.53
C GLN A 33 38.93 36.17 7.37
N ARG A 34 38.90 36.72 6.15
CA ARG A 34 39.27 38.12 5.88
C ARG A 34 38.19 39.12 6.29
N LEU A 35 36.92 38.74 6.19
CA LEU A 35 35.78 39.63 6.46
C LEU A 35 35.32 39.58 7.93
N ALA A 36 35.42 38.42 8.59
CA ALA A 36 34.92 38.20 9.94
C ALA A 36 35.83 37.27 10.78
N PRO A 37 37.08 37.69 11.10
CA PRO A 37 38.07 36.84 11.79
C PRO A 37 37.67 36.41 13.21
N SER A 38 36.69 37.06 13.83
CA SER A 38 36.20 36.73 15.18
C SER A 38 35.07 35.70 15.21
N HIS A 39 34.61 35.18 14.05
CA HIS A 39 33.51 34.21 13.97
C HIS A 39 33.91 32.96 13.17
N PRO A 40 33.92 31.76 13.77
CA PRO A 40 34.18 30.52 13.04
C PRO A 40 33.11 30.29 11.97
N LEU A 41 33.52 29.86 10.78
CA LEU A 41 32.61 29.53 9.68
C LEU A 41 31.94 28.18 9.99
N GLU A 42 30.70 28.22 10.45
CA GLU A 42 29.84 27.04 10.53
C GLU A 42 29.12 26.84 9.19
N TYR A 43 29.37 25.72 8.51
CA TYR A 43 28.67 25.33 7.29
C TYR A 43 27.99 23.97 7.49
N PHE A 44 26.85 23.79 6.85
CA PHE A 44 26.09 22.55 6.83
C PHE A 44 25.68 22.26 5.39
N PHE A 45 25.92 21.04 4.93
CA PHE A 45 25.46 20.63 3.61
C PHE A 45 23.96 20.29 3.69
N LEU A 46 23.15 21.07 2.99
CA LEU A 46 21.72 20.80 2.83
C LEU A 46 21.50 19.40 2.24
N ASP A 47 22.37 18.97 1.31
CA ASP A 47 22.30 17.64 0.69
C ASP A 47 22.39 16.50 1.72
N GLU A 48 23.24 16.62 2.74
CA GLU A 48 23.41 15.59 3.76
C GLU A 48 22.19 15.50 4.69
N SER A 49 21.62 16.65 5.06
CA SER A 49 20.37 16.71 5.83
C SER A 49 19.15 16.21 5.04
N PHE A 50 19.06 16.54 3.75
CA PHE A 50 18.01 16.01 2.87
C PHE A 50 18.16 14.51 2.65
N ASN A 51 19.39 14.01 2.51
CA ASN A 51 19.65 12.58 2.32
C ASN A 51 19.26 11.77 3.56
N GLU A 52 19.58 12.23 4.77
CA GLU A 52 19.12 11.56 5.99
C GLU A 52 17.58 11.57 6.12
N GLN A 53 16.92 12.67 5.75
CA GLN A 53 15.46 12.75 5.74
C GLN A 53 14.83 11.82 4.70
N TYR A 54 15.39 11.76 3.49
CA TYR A 54 14.98 10.82 2.43
C TYR A 54 15.16 9.37 2.85
N ARG A 55 16.27 9.01 3.51
CA ARG A 55 16.52 7.65 3.99
C ARG A 55 15.52 7.20 5.04
N ALA A 56 15.04 8.11 5.88
CA ALA A 56 13.97 7.80 6.83
C ALA A 56 12.65 7.52 6.11
N GLU A 57 12.30 8.33 5.11
CA GLU A 57 11.10 8.14 4.28
C GLU A 57 11.15 6.83 3.47
N GLU A 58 12.27 6.52 2.82
CA GLU A 58 12.46 5.28 2.07
C GLU A 58 12.30 4.04 2.95
N LYS A 59 12.86 4.06 4.16
CA LYS A 59 12.71 2.96 5.13
C LYS A 59 11.24 2.78 5.53
N MET A 60 10.54 3.87 5.79
CA MET A 60 9.12 3.83 6.14
C MET A 60 8.28 3.25 5.00
N LEU A 61 8.50 3.73 3.77
CA LEU A 61 7.87 3.20 2.56
C LEU A 61 8.15 1.70 2.37
N ALA A 62 9.39 1.27 2.58
CA ALA A 62 9.76 -0.14 2.48
C ALA A 62 9.01 -1.00 3.50
N ILE A 63 8.95 -0.57 4.76
CA ILE A 63 8.22 -1.28 5.84
C ILE A 63 6.73 -1.40 5.49
N PHE A 64 6.07 -0.30 5.12
CA PHE A 64 4.67 -0.34 4.69
C PHE A 64 4.48 -1.23 3.46
N GLY A 65 5.41 -1.22 2.51
CA GLY A 65 5.38 -2.10 1.34
C GLY A 65 5.49 -3.59 1.68
N TYR A 66 6.28 -3.96 2.70
CA TYR A 66 6.31 -5.33 3.22
C TYR A 66 4.99 -5.71 3.89
N PHE A 67 4.46 -4.86 4.77
CA PHE A 67 3.18 -5.11 5.42
C PHE A 67 2.04 -5.23 4.43
N ALA A 68 1.95 -4.33 3.43
CA ALA A 68 0.93 -4.40 2.39
C ALA A 68 0.94 -5.74 1.65
N ARG A 69 2.13 -6.24 1.28
CA ARG A 69 2.27 -7.56 0.63
C ARG A 69 1.83 -8.70 1.54
N LEU A 70 2.22 -8.67 2.82
CA LEU A 70 1.79 -9.66 3.80
C LEU A 70 0.28 -9.63 4.02
N THR A 71 -0.32 -8.45 4.15
CA THR A 71 -1.76 -8.27 4.30
C THR A 71 -2.51 -8.84 3.10
N ILE A 72 -2.05 -8.56 1.87
CA ILE A 72 -2.65 -9.14 0.65
C ILE A 72 -2.54 -10.67 0.69
N PHE A 73 -1.37 -11.21 1.05
CA PHE A 73 -1.17 -12.66 1.13
C PHE A 73 -2.12 -13.33 2.14
N ILE A 74 -2.24 -12.77 3.35
CA ILE A 74 -3.15 -13.28 4.39
C ILE A 74 -4.61 -13.14 3.95
N ALA A 75 -4.98 -12.03 3.32
CA ALA A 75 -6.34 -11.82 2.79
C ALA A 75 -6.68 -12.87 1.72
N CYS A 76 -5.74 -13.18 0.82
CA CYS A 76 -5.90 -14.25 -0.18
C CYS A 76 -6.07 -15.63 0.49
N MET A 77 -5.31 -15.92 1.55
CA MET A 77 -5.46 -17.17 2.32
C MET A 77 -6.83 -17.26 3.00
N GLY A 78 -7.33 -16.17 3.58
CA GLY A 78 -8.66 -16.11 4.19
C GLY A 78 -9.77 -16.31 3.17
N LEU A 79 -9.69 -15.60 2.04
CA LEU A 79 -10.64 -15.75 0.93
C LEU A 79 -10.63 -17.19 0.38
N PHE A 80 -9.45 -17.79 0.24
CA PHE A 80 -9.28 -19.19 -0.17
C PHE A 80 -9.94 -20.16 0.82
N GLY A 81 -9.83 -19.92 2.12
CA GLY A 81 -10.47 -20.71 3.16
C GLY A 81 -11.99 -20.64 3.08
N LEU A 82 -12.54 -19.42 3.00
CA LEU A 82 -13.98 -19.17 2.85
C LEU A 82 -14.54 -19.82 1.58
N ALA A 83 -13.85 -19.65 0.45
CA ALA A 83 -14.26 -20.25 -0.82
C ALA A 83 -14.25 -21.79 -0.76
N SER A 84 -13.28 -22.39 -0.06
CA SER A 84 -13.18 -23.85 0.09
C SER A 84 -14.30 -24.39 1.00
N PHE A 85 -14.55 -23.75 2.14
CA PHE A 85 -15.62 -24.12 3.06
C PHE A 85 -17.01 -24.02 2.40
N MET A 86 -17.25 -22.97 1.63
CA MET A 86 -18.52 -22.81 0.91
C MET A 86 -18.68 -23.81 -0.24
N ALA A 87 -17.61 -24.14 -0.95
CA ALA A 87 -17.65 -25.18 -1.98
C ALA A 87 -18.05 -26.52 -1.36
N GLU A 88 -17.50 -26.86 -0.18
CA GLU A 88 -17.85 -28.04 0.59
C GLU A 88 -19.31 -28.03 1.07
N GLN A 89 -19.79 -26.90 1.59
CA GLN A 89 -21.17 -26.76 2.06
C GLN A 89 -22.20 -26.84 0.92
N ARG A 90 -21.86 -26.39 -0.29
CA ARG A 90 -22.71 -26.46 -1.48
C ARG A 90 -22.49 -27.70 -2.35
N THR A 91 -21.57 -28.60 -1.99
CA THR A 91 -21.31 -29.84 -2.76
C THR A 91 -22.56 -30.71 -2.91
N ARG A 92 -23.47 -30.72 -1.92
CA ARG A 92 -24.76 -31.43 -2.00
C ARG A 92 -25.67 -30.87 -3.10
N GLU A 93 -25.84 -29.55 -3.17
CA GLU A 93 -26.65 -28.89 -4.21
C GLU A 93 -26.04 -29.07 -5.60
N ILE A 94 -24.71 -29.00 -5.68
CA ILE A 94 -23.92 -29.17 -6.90
C ILE A 94 -24.00 -30.62 -7.40
N GLY A 95 -23.91 -31.61 -6.51
CA GLY A 95 -24.03 -33.03 -6.83
C GLY A 95 -25.41 -33.39 -7.39
N ILE A 96 -26.48 -32.88 -6.79
CA ILE A 96 -27.86 -33.09 -7.29
C ILE A 96 -28.04 -32.46 -8.68
N ARG A 97 -27.56 -31.22 -8.89
CA ARG A 97 -27.63 -30.55 -10.20
C ARG A 97 -26.80 -31.25 -11.28
N LYS A 98 -25.63 -31.80 -10.93
CA LYS A 98 -24.76 -32.53 -11.87
C LYS A 98 -25.42 -33.84 -12.34
N VAL A 99 -26.12 -34.54 -11.45
CA VAL A 99 -26.91 -35.75 -11.79
C VAL A 99 -28.13 -35.41 -12.66
N LEU A 100 -28.71 -34.22 -12.49
CA LEU A 100 -29.78 -33.69 -13.35
C LEU A 100 -29.28 -33.09 -14.69
N GLY A 101 -27.98 -33.21 -15.01
CA GLY A 101 -27.40 -32.77 -16.28
C GLY A 101 -26.99 -31.29 -16.36
N SER A 102 -26.93 -30.57 -15.24
CA SER A 102 -26.46 -29.18 -15.20
C SER A 102 -24.97 -29.08 -15.52
N SER A 103 -24.60 -28.10 -16.34
CA SER A 103 -23.21 -27.87 -16.72
C SER A 103 -22.37 -27.31 -15.56
N ILE A 104 -21.11 -27.75 -15.49
CA ILE A 104 -20.10 -27.26 -14.54
C ILE A 104 -19.96 -25.72 -14.58
N SER A 105 -20.15 -25.11 -15.76
CA SER A 105 -20.07 -23.66 -15.95
C SER A 105 -21.16 -22.89 -15.19
N GLN A 106 -22.38 -23.41 -15.09
CA GLN A 106 -23.46 -22.75 -14.33
C GLN A 106 -23.17 -22.70 -12.83
N ILE A 107 -22.53 -23.74 -12.29
CA ILE A 107 -22.14 -23.80 -10.88
C ILE A 107 -21.05 -22.78 -10.58
N VAL A 108 -20.03 -22.68 -11.44
CA VAL A 108 -18.95 -21.69 -11.29
C VAL A 108 -19.49 -20.26 -11.34
N VAL A 109 -20.41 -19.95 -12.28
CA VAL A 109 -21.01 -18.62 -12.40
C VAL A 109 -21.85 -18.26 -11.18
N LEU A 110 -22.66 -19.19 -10.67
CA LEU A 110 -23.48 -18.96 -9.49
C LEU A 110 -22.61 -18.64 -8.26
N LEU A 111 -21.59 -19.47 -8.01
CA LEU A 111 -20.69 -19.31 -6.87
C LEU A 111 -19.88 -18.00 -6.96
N THR A 112 -19.40 -17.67 -8.17
CA THR A 112 -18.65 -16.43 -8.40
C THR A 112 -19.52 -15.20 -8.22
N LYS A 113 -20.79 -15.24 -8.63
CA LYS A 113 -21.73 -14.11 -8.48
C LYS A 113 -22.04 -13.82 -7.01
N ASP A 114 -22.31 -14.85 -6.21
CA ASP A 114 -22.58 -14.69 -4.78
C ASP A 114 -21.37 -14.06 -4.06
N PHE A 115 -20.15 -14.50 -4.40
CA PHE A 115 -18.92 -13.93 -3.88
C PHE A 115 -18.67 -12.49 -4.36
N ALA A 116 -18.88 -12.22 -5.64
CA ALA A 116 -18.69 -10.88 -6.19
C ALA A 116 -19.61 -9.86 -5.49
N LEU A 117 -20.85 -10.26 -5.16
CA LEU A 117 -21.79 -9.41 -4.43
C LEU A 117 -21.30 -9.12 -3.00
N LEU A 118 -20.82 -10.13 -2.27
CA LEU A 118 -20.24 -9.96 -0.93
C LEU A 118 -19.01 -9.03 -0.93
N VAL A 119 -18.14 -9.17 -1.93
CA VAL A 119 -16.96 -8.32 -2.09
C VAL A 119 -17.37 -6.88 -2.43
N LEU A 120 -18.37 -6.71 -3.29
CA LEU A 120 -18.87 -5.39 -3.67
C LEU A 120 -19.50 -4.65 -2.49
N LEU A 121 -20.28 -5.34 -1.66
CA LEU A 121 -20.78 -4.80 -0.38
C LEU A 121 -19.64 -4.40 0.56
N SER A 122 -18.62 -5.25 0.65
CA SER A 122 -17.44 -4.98 1.49
C SER A 122 -16.68 -3.74 1.02
N ILE A 123 -16.48 -3.56 -0.31
CA ILE A 123 -15.85 -2.36 -0.88
C ILE A 123 -16.68 -1.11 -0.59
N LEU A 124 -18.00 -1.20 -0.73
CA LEU A 124 -18.92 -0.09 -0.49
C LEU A 124 -18.85 0.41 0.96
N LEU A 125 -18.68 -0.50 1.92
CA LEU A 125 -18.49 -0.16 3.34
C LEU A 125 -17.05 0.27 3.65
N ALA A 126 -16.04 -0.35 3.03
CA ALA A 126 -14.63 -0.06 3.31
C ALA A 126 -14.20 1.32 2.79
N CYS A 127 -14.67 1.74 1.61
CA CYS A 127 -14.32 3.03 1.01
C CYS A 127 -14.58 4.24 1.93
N PRO A 128 -15.78 4.46 2.50
CA PRO A 128 -16.04 5.61 3.38
C PRO A 128 -15.24 5.52 4.69
N ILE A 129 -15.05 4.32 5.24
CA ILE A 129 -14.25 4.11 6.45
C ILE A 129 -12.78 4.49 6.20
N ALA A 130 -12.22 4.00 5.08
CA ALA A 130 -10.85 4.30 4.69
C ALA A 130 -10.66 5.78 4.36
N TRP A 131 -11.63 6.41 3.69
CA TRP A 131 -11.62 7.85 3.44
C TRP A 131 -11.57 8.65 4.74
N TYR A 132 -12.44 8.32 5.70
CA TYR A 132 -12.48 9.00 6.99
C TYR A 132 -11.17 8.81 7.78
N GLY A 133 -10.65 7.58 7.83
CA GLY A 133 -9.38 7.28 8.49
C GLY A 133 -8.20 8.04 7.88
N MET A 134 -8.12 8.09 6.54
CA MET A 134 -7.10 8.87 5.85
C MET A 134 -7.24 10.37 6.07
N GLN A 135 -8.46 10.89 6.06
CA GLN A 135 -8.70 12.31 6.29
C GLN A 135 -8.24 12.71 7.69
N GLN A 136 -8.53 11.89 8.71
CA GLN A 136 -8.06 12.11 10.08
C GLN A 136 -6.54 12.07 10.17
N TRP A 137 -5.90 11.07 9.56
CA TRP A 137 -4.44 10.94 9.56
C TRP A 137 -3.73 12.10 8.86
N LEU A 138 -4.29 12.60 7.75
CA LEU A 138 -3.73 13.74 7.02
C LEU A 138 -3.87 15.08 7.78
N GLN A 139 -4.68 15.16 8.86
CA GLN A 139 -4.81 16.42 9.61
C GLN A 139 -3.52 16.80 10.35
N ASP A 140 -2.74 15.79 10.76
CA ASP A 140 -1.50 15.95 11.52
C ASP A 140 -0.31 16.43 10.66
N PHE A 141 -0.49 16.49 9.33
CA PHE A 141 0.54 16.92 8.40
C PHE A 141 0.32 18.37 7.92
N ALA A 142 1.40 19.16 7.93
CA ALA A 142 1.39 20.56 7.48
C ALA A 142 1.15 20.70 5.96
N TYR A 143 1.53 19.69 5.16
CA TYR A 143 1.27 19.62 3.72
C TYR A 143 0.32 18.44 3.45
N ARG A 144 -0.91 18.74 3.02
CA ARG A 144 -1.97 17.73 2.81
C ARG A 144 -2.06 17.37 1.34
N THR A 145 -1.75 16.12 1.00
CA THR A 145 -1.95 15.62 -0.36
C THR A 145 -3.45 15.34 -0.58
N PRO A 146 -4.07 15.85 -1.65
CA PRO A 146 -5.46 15.55 -1.95
C PRO A 146 -5.62 14.06 -2.26
N ILE A 147 -6.57 13.40 -1.59
CA ILE A 147 -6.89 11.99 -1.84
C ILE A 147 -7.74 11.91 -3.10
N ASN A 148 -7.19 11.32 -4.16
CA ASN A 148 -7.91 11.11 -5.40
C ASN A 148 -8.81 9.86 -5.32
N ILE A 149 -10.09 10.01 -5.71
CA ILE A 149 -11.08 8.91 -5.75
C ILE A 149 -10.58 7.71 -6.57
N TRP A 150 -9.76 7.95 -7.60
CA TRP A 150 -9.22 6.90 -8.47
C TRP A 150 -8.45 5.81 -7.72
N ILE A 151 -7.85 6.12 -6.57
CA ILE A 151 -7.13 5.14 -5.76
C ILE A 151 -8.10 4.10 -5.18
N PHE A 152 -9.29 4.53 -4.74
CA PHE A 152 -10.34 3.63 -4.25
C PHE A 152 -10.93 2.79 -5.39
N VAL A 153 -11.14 3.40 -6.55
CA VAL A 153 -11.63 2.67 -7.74
C VAL A 153 -10.63 1.60 -8.16
N LEU A 154 -9.35 1.96 -8.29
CA LEU A 154 -8.29 1.03 -8.72
C LEU A 154 -8.11 -0.11 -7.71
N SER A 155 -8.02 0.20 -6.41
CA SER A 155 -7.88 -0.81 -5.34
C SER A 155 -9.10 -1.71 -5.25
N GLY A 156 -10.32 -1.17 -5.37
CA GLY A 156 -11.55 -1.95 -5.43
C GLY A 156 -11.59 -2.89 -6.63
N LEU A 157 -11.15 -2.42 -7.81
CA LEU A 157 -11.08 -3.22 -9.03
C LEU A 157 -10.06 -4.35 -8.88
N VAL A 158 -8.87 -4.07 -8.33
CA VAL A 158 -7.85 -5.08 -8.03
C VAL A 158 -8.38 -6.11 -7.02
N ALA A 159 -9.04 -5.67 -5.95
CA ALA A 159 -9.62 -6.57 -4.95
C ALA A 159 -10.70 -7.48 -5.56
N LEU A 160 -11.57 -6.92 -6.40
CA LEU A 160 -12.61 -7.67 -7.11
C LEU A 160 -11.99 -8.67 -8.09
N ALA A 161 -10.97 -8.27 -8.85
CA ALA A 161 -10.26 -9.15 -9.77
C ALA A 161 -9.60 -10.32 -9.02
N LEU A 162 -8.90 -10.05 -7.90
CA LEU A 162 -8.31 -11.10 -7.06
C LEU A 162 -9.37 -12.06 -6.51
N ALA A 163 -10.51 -11.54 -6.06
CA ALA A 163 -11.59 -12.36 -5.56
C ALA A 163 -12.17 -13.27 -6.64
N ILE A 164 -12.49 -12.71 -7.80
CA ILE A 164 -13.03 -13.47 -8.94
C ILE A 164 -12.03 -14.53 -9.40
N CYS A 165 -10.75 -14.19 -9.54
CA CYS A 165 -9.70 -15.15 -9.93
C CYS A 165 -9.60 -16.31 -8.94
N THR A 166 -9.57 -16.02 -7.64
CA THR A 166 -9.43 -17.04 -6.59
C THR A 166 -10.64 -17.96 -6.53
N VAL A 167 -11.85 -17.39 -6.54
CA VAL A 167 -13.10 -18.16 -6.48
C VAL A 167 -13.32 -18.97 -7.76
N SER A 168 -13.06 -18.38 -8.94
CA SER A 168 -13.20 -19.07 -10.22
C SER A 168 -12.27 -20.27 -10.31
N PHE A 169 -10.99 -20.09 -9.93
CA PHE A 169 -10.02 -21.18 -9.90
C PHE A 169 -10.45 -22.31 -8.96
N LYS A 170 -10.98 -21.96 -7.79
CA LYS A 170 -11.47 -22.93 -6.81
C LYS A 170 -12.72 -23.67 -7.24
N ALA A 171 -13.71 -22.95 -7.73
CA ALA A 171 -14.96 -23.52 -8.22
C ALA A 171 -14.70 -24.45 -9.41
N ALA A 172 -13.82 -24.05 -10.34
CA ALA A 172 -13.41 -24.90 -11.46
C ALA A 172 -12.72 -26.17 -10.96
N ARG A 173 -11.74 -26.04 -10.05
CA ARG A 173 -11.04 -27.20 -9.48
C ARG A 173 -11.98 -28.13 -8.73
N ALA A 174 -12.90 -27.60 -7.91
CA ALA A 174 -13.89 -28.37 -7.16
C ALA A 174 -14.87 -29.11 -8.08
N ALA A 175 -15.28 -28.49 -9.18
CA ALA A 175 -16.20 -29.10 -10.14
C ALA A 175 -15.53 -30.16 -11.04
N MET A 176 -14.22 -30.03 -11.26
CA MET A 176 -13.37 -31.00 -11.99
C MET A 176 -12.94 -32.19 -11.14
N SER A 177 -12.88 -32.05 -9.81
CA SER A 177 -12.62 -33.21 -8.93
C SER A 177 -13.71 -34.27 -9.07
N ASP A 178 -13.27 -35.53 -9.14
CA ASP A 178 -14.13 -36.66 -9.46
C ASP A 178 -15.26 -36.81 -8.42
N PRO A 179 -16.54 -36.72 -8.84
CA PRO A 179 -17.68 -36.80 -7.92
C PRO A 179 -17.86 -38.20 -7.30
N VAL A 180 -17.19 -39.21 -7.85
CA VAL A 180 -17.27 -40.61 -7.41
C VAL A 180 -16.55 -40.84 -6.07
N LEU A 181 -15.56 -40.02 -5.72
CA LEU A 181 -14.87 -40.08 -4.43
C LEU A 181 -15.66 -39.39 -3.31
N ALA A 182 -16.39 -38.32 -3.62
CA ALA A 182 -17.16 -37.54 -2.65
C ALA A 182 -18.36 -38.32 -2.05
N LEU A 183 -18.82 -39.37 -2.72
CA LEU A 183 -19.93 -40.23 -2.28
C LEU A 183 -19.49 -41.55 -1.64
N ARG A 184 -18.19 -41.88 -1.66
CA ARG A 184 -17.67 -43.16 -1.12
C ARG A 184 -16.99 -43.00 0.25
N THR A 185 -16.86 -41.77 0.75
CA THR A 185 -16.31 -41.46 2.08
C THR A 185 -17.35 -41.31 3.19
N GLU A 186 -18.61 -41.68 2.92
CA GLU A 186 -19.57 -42.10 3.96
C GLU A 186 -19.94 -43.57 3.77
#